data_AF-A0A7K9XLP3-F1
#
_entry.id   AF-A0A7K9XLP3-F1
#
_cell.length_a   1.000
_cell.length_b   1.000
_cell.length_c   1.000
_cell.angle_alpha   90.00
_cell.angle_beta   90.00
_cell.angle_gamma   90.00
#
_symmetry.space_group_name_H-M   'P 1'
#
loop_
_entity.id
_entity.type
_entity.pdbx_description
1 polymer ?
#
loop_
_entity_poly.entity_id
_entity_poly.type
_entity_poly.pdbx_seq_one_letter_code
_entity_poly.pdbx_strand_id
1 'polypeptide(L)' 'FFTIPIAEEGSEKFAFPVPTKNKGAPVQRYQWTVLPQGMKNSPTICQLYVDKALRPFQQNHKGLLIYHYMDDIL' A
#
# COMPACT_ATOMS: atom_id res chain seq x y z
N PHE A 1 3.96 1.08 0.48
CA PHE A 1 2.54 1.30 0.08
C PHE A 1 2.41 2.05 -1.24
N PHE A 2 2.78 3.33 -1.34
CA PHE A 2 2.48 4.18 -2.51
C PHE A 2 3.20 3.83 -3.83
N THR A 3 4.14 2.88 -3.83
CA THR A 3 4.84 2.41 -5.04
C THR A 3 4.37 1.05 -5.52
N ILE A 4 3.43 0.41 -4.79
CA ILE A 4 2.93 -0.93 -5.11
C ILE A 4 1.62 -0.76 -5.91
N PRO A 5 1.59 -1.08 -7.21
CA PRO A 5 0.39 -0.91 -8.02
C PRO A 5 -0.69 -1.91 -7.61
N ILE A 6 -1.95 -1.48 -7.68
CA ILE A 6 -3.10 -2.40 -7.67
C ILE A 6 -3.31 -2.89 -9.11
N ALA A 7 -3.72 -4.14 -9.27
CA ALA A 7 -4.16 -4.62 -10.58
C ALA A 7 -5.30 -3.74 -11.13
N GLU A 8 -5.23 -3.38 -12.41
CA GLU A 8 -6.21 -2.46 -13.03
C GLU A 8 -7.66 -2.95 -12.86
N GLU A 9 -7.89 -4.25 -13.02
CA GLU A 9 -9.20 -4.92 -12.81
C GLU A 9 -9.76 -4.79 -11.38
N GLY A 10 -8.90 -4.50 -10.40
CA GLY A 10 -9.29 -4.33 -9.01
C GLY A 10 -9.53 -2.87 -8.62
N SER A 11 -9.00 -1.91 -9.36
CA SER A 11 -8.95 -0.49 -8.98
C SER A 11 -10.33 0.15 -8.81
N GLU A 12 -11.29 -0.20 -9.66
CA GLU A 12 -12.67 0.30 -9.61
C GLU A 12 -13.40 -0.05 -8.31
N LYS A 13 -13.10 -1.23 -7.73
CA LYS A 13 -13.67 -1.69 -6.46
C LYS A 13 -13.19 -0.86 -5.26
N PHE A 14 -12.14 -0.07 -5.46
CA PHE A 14 -11.55 0.82 -4.47
C PHE A 14 -11.87 2.30 -4.77
N ALA A 15 -12.91 2.58 -5.53
CA ALA A 15 -13.39 3.94 -5.73
C ALA A 15 -14.09 4.50 -4.48
N PHE A 16 -13.83 5.76 -4.13
CA PHE A 16 -14.45 6.46 -3.01
C PHE A 16 -14.90 7.88 -3.37
N PRO A 17 -16.01 8.36 -2.79
CA PRO A 17 -16.46 9.74 -2.96
C PRO A 17 -15.75 10.69 -2.00
N VAL A 18 -15.46 11.91 -2.45
CA VAL A 18 -15.04 13.03 -1.58
C VAL A 18 -16.22 13.98 -1.41
N PRO A 19 -16.78 14.15 -0.20
CA PRO A 19 -17.92 15.02 0.03
C PRO A 19 -17.54 16.49 -0.12
N THR A 20 -18.49 17.31 -0.56
CA THR A 20 -18.31 18.76 -0.68
C THR A 20 -18.95 19.48 0.51
N LYS A 21 -18.38 20.63 0.90
CA LYS A 21 -18.92 21.45 2.00
C LYS A 21 -20.37 21.81 1.68
N ASN A 22 -21.29 21.45 2.58
CA ASN A 22 -22.72 21.72 2.46
C ASN A 22 -23.36 21.29 1.13
N LYS A 23 -22.82 20.26 0.45
CA LYS A 23 -23.29 19.84 -0.89
C LYS A 23 -23.23 20.96 -1.94
N GLY A 24 -22.35 21.94 -1.77
CA GLY A 24 -22.23 23.12 -2.65
C GLY A 24 -21.68 22.83 -4.06
N ALA A 25 -21.22 21.60 -4.31
CA ALA A 25 -20.79 21.13 -5.63
C ALA A 25 -21.02 19.61 -5.77
N PRO A 26 -21.06 19.07 -6.99
CA PRO A 26 -21.13 17.62 -7.23
C PRO A 26 -20.00 16.86 -6.52
N VAL A 27 -20.31 15.67 -6.01
CA VAL A 27 -19.35 14.79 -5.36
C VAL A 27 -18.34 14.27 -6.38
N GLN A 28 -17.05 14.45 -6.10
CA GLN A 28 -15.99 13.89 -6.93
C GLN A 28 -15.66 12.47 -6.48
N ARG A 29 -15.39 11.59 -7.44
CA ARG A 29 -15.03 10.18 -7.19
C ARG A 29 -13.57 9.97 -7.56
N TYR A 30 -12.84 9.33 -6.66
CA TYR A 30 -11.45 8.94 -6.85
C TYR A 30 -11.32 7.43 -6.71
N GLN A 31 -10.25 6.86 -7.25
CA GLN A 31 -9.94 5.44 -7.08
C GLN A 31 -8.47 5.28 -6.70
N TRP A 32 -8.18 4.22 -5.95
CA TRP A 32 -6.82 3.86 -5.61
C TRP A 32 -6.12 3.21 -6.81
N THR A 33 -4.97 3.76 -7.21
CA THR A 33 -4.08 3.19 -8.23
C THR A 33 -2.95 2.37 -7.61
N VAL A 34 -2.69 2.60 -6.33
CA VAL A 34 -1.62 1.97 -5.54
C VAL A 34 -2.20 1.47 -4.22
N LEU A 35 -1.50 0.52 -3.61
CA LEU A 35 -1.95 -0.19 -2.41
C LEU A 35 -2.34 0.78 -1.29
N PRO A 36 -3.63 0.84 -0.89
CA PRO A 36 -4.09 1.80 0.09
C PRO A 36 -3.71 1.36 1.51
N GLN A 37 -3.43 2.33 2.36
CA GLN A 37 -3.25 2.12 3.79
C GLN A 37 -4.61 1.85 4.46
N GLY A 38 -4.62 1.05 5.52
CA GLY A 38 -5.84 0.69 6.26
C GLY A 38 -6.66 -0.45 5.66
N MET A 39 -6.31 -0.96 4.47
CA MET A 39 -6.91 -2.17 3.93
C MET A 39 -6.31 -3.42 4.59
N LYS A 40 -7.18 -4.38 4.98
CA LYS A 40 -6.79 -5.58 5.75
C LYS A 40 -5.62 -6.37 5.16
N ASN A 41 -5.56 -6.46 3.83
CA ASN A 41 -4.54 -7.25 3.14
C ASN A 41 -3.29 -6.43 2.75
N SER A 42 -3.36 -5.10 2.89
CA SER A 42 -2.27 -4.23 2.49
C SER A 42 -0.98 -4.48 3.28
N PRO A 43 -1.00 -4.73 4.61
CA PRO A 43 0.23 -5.04 5.35
C PRO A 43 0.95 -6.27 4.80
N THR A 44 0.22 -7.35 4.52
CA THR A 44 0.81 -8.58 3.97
C THR A 44 1.40 -8.36 2.59
N ILE A 45 0.71 -7.65 1.70
CA ILE A 45 1.21 -7.34 0.35
C ILE A 45 2.46 -6.45 0.43
N CYS A 46 2.46 -5.45 1.31
CA CYS A 46 3.61 -4.58 1.52
C CYS A 46 4.80 -5.37 2.10
N GLN A 47 4.55 -6.28 3.03
CA GLN A 47 5.58 -7.13 3.62
C GLN A 47 6.27 -8.01 2.59
N LEU A 48 5.52 -8.62 1.67
CA LEU A 48 6.09 -9.41 0.56
C LEU A 48 6.94 -8.55 -0.38
N TYR A 49 6.50 -7.32 -0.65
CA TYR A 49 7.23 -6.41 -1.53
C TYR A 49 8.54 -5.94 -0.90
N VAL A 50 8.50 -5.58 0.39
CA VAL A 50 9.67 -5.15 1.16
C VAL A 50 10.64 -6.32 1.36
N ASP A 51 10.16 -7.53 1.67
CA ASP A 51 11.01 -8.73 1.73
C ASP A 51 11.79 -8.94 0.43
N LYS A 52 11.09 -8.86 -0.71
CA LYS A 52 11.72 -8.98 -2.03
C LYS A 52 12.78 -7.90 -2.26
N ALA A 53 12.53 -6.67 -1.81
CA ALA A 53 13.46 -5.55 -1.95
C ALA A 53 14.69 -5.68 -1.04
N LEU A 54 14.52 -6.22 0.18
CA LEU A 54 15.59 -6.39 1.17
C LEU A 54 16.40 -7.68 0.98
N ARG A 55 15.90 -8.65 0.21
CA ARG A 55 16.57 -9.94 -0.01
C ARG A 55 18.04 -9.82 -0.44
N PRO A 56 18.44 -8.94 -1.38
CA PRO A 56 19.85 -8.77 -1.73
C PRO A 56 20.69 -8.23 -0.57
N PHE A 57 20.14 -7.31 0.22
CA PHE A 57 20.81 -6.75 1.39
C PHE A 57 21.04 -7.83 2.47
N GLN A 58 20.02 -8.65 2.75
CA GLN A 58 20.14 -9.76 3.70
C GLN A 58 21.20 -10.79 3.28
N GLN A 59 21.31 -11.08 1.98
CA GLN A 59 22.33 -12.01 1.45
C GLN A 59 23.76 -11.52 1.68
N ASN A 60 23.97 -10.20 1.60
CA ASN A 60 25.26 -9.56 1.86
C ASN A 60 25.57 -9.43 3.37
N HIS A 61 24.54 -9.45 4.23
CA HIS A 61 24.66 -9.22 5.67
C HIS A 61 24.01 -10.34 6.51
N LYS A 62 24.52 -11.57 6.37
CA LYS A 62 23.94 -12.78 6.99
C LYS A 62 23.87 -12.77 8.54
N GLY A 63 24.57 -11.86 9.20
CA GLY A 63 24.55 -11.71 10.66
C GLY A 63 23.49 -10.72 11.19
N LEU A 64 22.79 -10.00 10.30
CA LEU A 64 21.76 -9.04 10.69
C LEU A 64 20.38 -9.69 10.68
N LEU A 65 19.61 -9.43 11.73
CA LEU A 65 18.19 -9.74 11.79
C LEU A 65 17.41 -8.49 11.36
N ILE A 66 16.51 -8.65 10.40
CA ILE A 66 15.62 -7.58 9.95
C ILE A 66 14.21 -7.93 10.38
N TYR A 67 13.56 -7.04 11.10
CA TYR A 67 12.18 -7.20 11.55
C TYR A 67 11.29 -6.17 10.86
N HIS A 68 10.41 -6.65 9.98
CA HIS A 68 9.43 -5.79 9.31
C HIS A 68 8.05 -5.99 9.92
N TYR A 69 7.54 -4.98 10.59
CA TYR A 69 6.22 -4.96 11.20
C TYR A 69 5.41 -3.76 10.70
N MET A 70 4.32 -4.04 10.00
CA MET A 70 3.43 -3.03 9.43
C MET A 70 4.17 -2.02 8.53
N ASP A 71 4.40 -0.79 9.00
CA ASP A 71 5.11 0.28 8.30
C ASP A 71 6.56 0.44 8.78
N ASP A 72 6.98 -0.28 9.83
CA ASP A 72 8.28 -0.15 10.50
C ASP A 72 9.24 -1.29 10.14
N ILE A 73 10.50 -0.94 9.88
CA ILE A 73 11.60 -1.88 9.67
C ILE A 73 12.66 -1.60 10.73
N LEU A 74 12.98 -2.62 11.53
CA LEU A 74 14.06 -2.62 12.53
C LEU A 74 15.22 -3.51 12.07
#